data_AF-A0A7Z9IT91-F1
#
_entry.id   AF-A0A7Z9IT91-F1
#
_cell.length_a   1.000
_cell.length_b   1.000
_cell.length_c   1.000
_cell.angle_alpha   90.00
_cell.angle_beta   90.00
_cell.angle_gamma   90.00
#
_symmetry.space_group_name_H-M   'P 1'
#
loop_
_entity.id
_entity.type
_entity.pdbx_description
1 polymer ?
#
loop_
_entity_poly.entity_id
_entity_poly.type
_entity_poly.pdbx_seq_one_letter_code
_entity_poly.pdbx_strand_id
1 'polypeptide(L)'
;TPGHYLSAFHDDGRFFTKDGKRTGIFTLYKTNSTDGGLTWSHPVSFYSDAKIHLCEPGIIRSPDGKQLAMLLRENSRTQNSHIMFSTDEGETWSSPKELPLELTGDRHTAKYTQDGKLFISFRDMAKNSPTQGDWVAWVGSYQDLTDNGLGEYRIRIKNNYNSWDSTYPGVELLPTGEIVTTTYGHWDEGEKPYIISVCLNLNELKPK
;
A
#
# COMPACT_ATOMS: atom_id res chain seq x y z
N THR A 1 22.23 -11.21 14.23
CA THR A 1 22.75 -10.04 13.49
C THR A 1 21.78 -8.89 13.68
N PRO A 2 22.21 -7.63 13.65
CA PRO A 2 21.29 -6.49 13.62
C PRO A 2 20.30 -6.62 12.46
N GLY A 3 19.11 -6.03 12.58
CA GLY A 3 18.12 -6.02 11.50
C GLY A 3 18.61 -5.17 10.32
N HIS A 4 18.37 -5.65 9.10
CA HIS A 4 18.57 -4.88 7.87
C HIS A 4 17.21 -4.43 7.35
N TYR A 5 17.07 -3.14 7.05
CA TYR A 5 15.80 -2.54 6.65
C TYR A 5 15.96 -1.70 5.39
N LEU A 6 14.95 -1.79 4.53
CA LEU A 6 14.73 -0.93 3.38
C LEU A 6 13.50 -0.08 3.67
N SER A 7 13.59 1.22 3.41
CA SER A 7 12.44 2.12 3.38
C SER A 7 12.34 2.77 2.00
N ALA A 8 11.12 2.88 1.50
CA ALA A 8 10.80 3.60 0.27
C ALA A 8 9.81 4.72 0.57
N PHE A 9 9.96 5.85 -0.11
CA PHE A 9 9.07 7.00 0.02
C PHE A 9 9.08 7.83 -1.27
N HIS A 10 8.28 8.90 -1.30
CA HIS A 10 8.22 9.81 -2.44
C HIS A 10 8.45 11.25 -1.99
N ASP A 11 8.92 12.09 -2.90
CA ASP A 11 8.85 13.54 -2.78
C ASP A 11 8.51 14.16 -4.15
N ASP A 12 7.84 15.31 -4.13
CA ASP A 12 7.58 16.12 -5.32
C ASP A 12 8.42 17.40 -5.35
N GLY A 13 9.54 17.37 -4.62
CA GLY A 13 10.53 18.43 -4.44
C GLY A 13 10.29 19.33 -3.23
N ARG A 14 9.18 19.15 -2.51
CA ARG A 14 8.79 20.02 -1.38
C ARG A 14 9.51 19.68 -0.08
N PHE A 15 9.75 18.40 0.19
CA PHE A 15 10.05 17.95 1.54
C PHE A 15 11.50 17.47 1.71
N PHE A 16 12.17 17.13 0.62
CA PHE A 16 13.51 16.55 0.70
C PHE A 16 14.62 17.59 0.91
N THR A 17 14.37 18.86 0.59
CA THR A 17 15.35 19.95 0.73
C THR A 17 14.80 21.11 1.55
N LYS A 18 15.67 21.84 2.26
CA LYS A 18 15.29 22.91 3.21
C LYS A 18 14.37 23.97 2.60
N ASP A 19 14.64 24.35 1.35
CA ASP A 19 13.89 25.37 0.60
C ASP A 19 13.11 24.74 -0.56
N GLY A 20 12.68 23.49 -0.36
CA GLY A 20 12.00 22.66 -1.35
C GLY A 20 10.75 23.32 -1.92
N LYS A 21 10.53 23.11 -3.20
CA LYS A 21 9.35 23.59 -3.93
C LYS A 21 8.82 22.49 -4.82
N ARG A 22 7.50 22.52 -5.02
CA ARG A 22 6.83 21.56 -5.90
C ARG A 22 7.37 21.71 -7.32
N THR A 23 7.85 20.60 -7.89
CA THR A 23 8.44 20.57 -9.24
C THR A 23 7.46 20.09 -10.31
N GLY A 24 6.37 19.44 -9.89
CA GLY A 24 5.48 18.70 -10.79
C GLY A 24 5.98 17.31 -11.17
N ILE A 25 7.16 16.91 -10.67
CA ILE A 25 7.75 15.58 -10.82
C ILE A 25 7.63 14.86 -9.50
N PHE A 26 7.06 13.66 -9.50
CA PHE A 26 7.07 12.76 -8.35
C PHE A 26 8.26 11.82 -8.47
N THR A 27 9.09 11.78 -7.44
CA THR A 27 10.27 10.93 -7.39
C THR A 27 10.14 9.94 -6.24
N LEU A 28 10.35 8.64 -6.54
CA LEU A 28 10.47 7.59 -5.54
C LEU A 28 11.93 7.47 -5.10
N TYR A 29 12.13 7.41 -3.80
CA TYR A 29 13.41 7.28 -3.12
C TYR A 29 13.45 6.03 -2.27
N LYS A 30 14.65 5.47 -2.13
CA LYS A 30 14.95 4.39 -1.17
C LYS A 30 16.04 4.81 -0.19
N THR A 31 15.99 4.29 1.03
CA THR A 31 17.05 4.42 2.04
C THR A 31 17.16 3.12 2.82
N ASN A 32 18.37 2.78 3.24
CA ASN A 32 18.69 1.51 3.89
C ASN A 32 19.27 1.73 5.29
N SER A 33 18.97 0.79 6.18
CA SER A 33 19.61 0.65 7.48
C SER A 33 20.21 -0.76 7.61
N THR A 34 21.42 -0.84 8.17
CA THR A 34 22.14 -2.10 8.43
C THR A 34 22.40 -2.33 9.92
N ASP A 35 21.86 -1.46 10.78
CA ASP A 35 22.13 -1.42 12.21
C ASP A 35 20.83 -1.47 13.04
N GLY A 36 19.79 -2.10 12.52
CA GLY A 36 18.51 -2.22 13.23
C GLY A 36 17.66 -0.94 13.20
N GLY A 37 17.86 -0.06 12.23
CA GLY A 37 17.08 1.17 12.06
C GLY A 37 17.61 2.36 12.86
N LEU A 38 18.80 2.24 13.47
CA LEU A 38 19.42 3.31 14.26
C LEU A 38 19.98 4.41 13.37
N THR A 39 20.59 4.04 12.24
CA THR A 39 21.03 4.97 11.20
C THR A 39 20.51 4.54 9.83
N TRP A 40 20.40 5.53 8.94
CA TRP A 40 19.86 5.37 7.60
C TRP A 40 20.78 6.02 6.58
N SER A 41 20.96 5.36 5.43
CA SER A 41 21.76 5.89 4.32
C SER A 41 21.13 7.15 3.75
N HIS A 42 21.93 7.95 3.05
CA HIS A 42 21.37 9.03 2.24
C HIS A 42 20.36 8.44 1.23
N PRO A 43 19.16 9.02 1.09
CA PRO A 43 18.18 8.50 0.15
C PRO A 43 18.63 8.60 -1.30
N VAL A 44 18.31 7.57 -2.08
CA VAL A 44 18.67 7.45 -3.50
C VAL A 44 17.38 7.36 -4.32
N SER A 45 17.25 8.19 -5.35
CA SER A 45 16.11 8.08 -6.28
C SER A 45 16.26 6.86 -7.17
N PHE A 46 15.15 6.19 -7.47
CA PHE A 46 15.14 5.05 -8.39
C PHE A 46 14.05 5.13 -9.46
N TYR A 47 13.10 6.06 -9.32
CA TYR A 47 12.07 6.32 -10.31
C TYR A 47 11.57 7.76 -10.20
N SER A 48 11.28 8.41 -11.32
CA SER A 48 10.66 9.74 -11.33
C SER A 48 9.83 9.95 -12.58
N ASP A 49 8.66 10.55 -12.45
CA ASP A 49 7.78 10.86 -13.58
C ASP A 49 6.94 12.13 -13.32
N ALA A 50 6.61 12.85 -14.39
CA ALA A 50 5.83 14.09 -14.34
C ALA A 50 4.35 13.88 -14.75
N LYS A 51 4.05 12.81 -15.48
CA LYS A 51 2.73 12.46 -16.00
C LYS A 51 1.97 11.56 -15.03
N ILE A 52 2.65 10.56 -14.46
CA ILE A 52 2.09 9.71 -13.41
C ILE A 52 2.77 10.01 -12.09
N HIS A 53 1.99 10.17 -11.02
CA HIS A 53 2.51 10.62 -9.73
C HIS A 53 2.52 9.45 -8.76
N LEU A 54 3.49 8.54 -8.93
CA LEU A 54 3.62 7.37 -8.06
C LEU A 54 4.08 7.78 -6.67
N CYS A 55 3.37 7.31 -5.64
CA CYS A 55 3.61 7.70 -4.26
C CYS A 55 3.13 6.65 -3.24
N GLU A 56 3.36 6.95 -1.95
CA GLU A 56 2.89 6.18 -0.79
C GLU A 56 3.11 4.64 -0.95
N PRO A 57 4.37 4.19 -1.06
CA PRO A 57 4.70 2.79 -1.34
C PRO A 57 4.34 1.85 -0.17
N GLY A 58 3.74 0.71 -0.50
CA GLY A 58 3.56 -0.45 0.39
C GLY A 58 4.31 -1.65 -0.15
N ILE A 59 5.20 -2.26 0.65
CA ILE A 59 6.07 -3.36 0.20
C ILE A 59 5.69 -4.65 0.90
N ILE A 60 5.62 -5.74 0.12
CA ILE A 60 5.47 -7.11 0.63
C ILE A 60 6.48 -8.03 -0.05
N ARG A 61 7.03 -8.98 0.71
CA ARG A 61 7.98 -9.98 0.22
C ARG A 61 7.25 -11.23 -0.28
N SER A 62 7.75 -11.87 -1.33
CA SER A 62 7.24 -13.16 -1.80
C SER A 62 7.37 -14.26 -0.73
N PRO A 63 6.53 -15.30 -0.76
CA PRO A 63 6.60 -16.40 0.22
C PRO A 63 7.95 -17.14 0.21
N ASP A 64 8.61 -17.22 -0.94
CA ASP A 64 9.94 -17.84 -1.07
C ASP A 64 11.10 -16.90 -0.72
N GLY A 65 10.80 -15.64 -0.38
CA GLY A 65 11.75 -14.62 0.03
C GLY A 65 12.53 -13.95 -1.11
N LYS A 66 12.39 -14.40 -2.36
CA LYS A 66 13.26 -13.98 -3.48
C LYS A 66 12.85 -12.70 -4.19
N GLN A 67 11.65 -12.18 -3.93
CA GLN A 67 11.13 -11.01 -4.60
C GLN A 67 10.42 -10.07 -3.63
N LEU A 68 10.52 -8.77 -3.89
CA LEU A 68 9.71 -7.74 -3.26
C LEU A 68 8.70 -7.22 -4.28
N ALA A 69 7.46 -7.02 -3.84
CA ALA A 69 6.42 -6.32 -4.56
C ALA A 69 6.13 -4.99 -3.86
N MET A 70 6.26 -3.88 -4.58
CA MET A 70 5.93 -2.53 -4.11
C MET A 70 4.65 -2.06 -4.79
N LEU A 71 3.56 -1.95 -4.04
CA LEU A 71 2.30 -1.36 -4.48
C LEU A 71 2.35 0.16 -4.24
N LEU A 72 1.86 0.93 -5.20
CA LEU A 72 2.01 2.38 -5.26
C LEU A 72 0.68 3.04 -5.57
N ARG A 73 0.35 4.09 -4.84
CA ARG A 73 -0.71 5.02 -5.25
C ARG A 73 -0.29 5.76 -6.51
N GLU A 74 -1.24 5.98 -7.41
CA GLU A 74 -1.11 6.94 -8.51
C GLU A 74 -1.89 8.22 -8.14
N ASN A 75 -1.16 9.28 -7.82
CA ASN A 75 -1.71 10.49 -7.21
C ASN A 75 -2.31 11.48 -8.23
N SER A 76 -1.96 11.40 -9.52
CA SER A 76 -2.55 12.27 -10.55
C SER A 76 -4.00 11.88 -10.88
N ARG A 77 -4.42 10.67 -10.50
CA ARG A 77 -5.75 10.08 -10.74
C ARG A 77 -6.04 9.89 -12.23
N THR A 78 -4.99 9.72 -13.04
CA THR A 78 -5.11 9.52 -14.49
C THR A 78 -5.01 8.06 -14.88
N GLN A 79 -4.42 7.22 -14.02
CA GLN A 79 -4.26 5.78 -14.20
C GLN A 79 -4.58 5.04 -12.90
N ASN A 80 -4.58 3.70 -12.96
CA ASN A 80 -4.70 2.88 -11.77
C ASN A 80 -3.48 3.04 -10.85
N SER A 81 -3.58 2.49 -9.64
CA SER A 81 -2.42 2.22 -8.80
C SER A 81 -1.43 1.34 -9.55
N HIS A 82 -0.17 1.36 -9.13
CA HIS A 82 0.89 0.63 -9.83
C HIS A 82 1.58 -0.36 -8.91
N ILE A 83 2.28 -1.31 -9.51
CA ILE A 83 3.16 -2.25 -8.84
C ILE A 83 4.54 -2.27 -9.52
N MET A 84 5.58 -2.38 -8.71
CA MET A 84 6.97 -2.58 -9.13
C MET A 84 7.55 -3.78 -8.38
N PHE A 85 8.48 -4.50 -9.00
CA PHE A 85 9.11 -5.68 -8.41
C PHE A 85 10.63 -5.52 -8.30
N SER A 86 11.22 -6.09 -7.26
CA SER A 86 12.67 -6.23 -7.09
C SER A 86 13.02 -7.69 -6.79
N THR A 87 14.10 -8.19 -7.37
CA THR A 87 14.64 -9.55 -7.12
C THR A 87 16.04 -9.52 -6.49
N ASP A 88 16.47 -8.33 -6.08
CA ASP A 88 17.79 -8.02 -5.54
C ASP A 88 17.68 -7.16 -4.27
N GLU A 89 16.71 -7.49 -3.41
CA GLU A 89 16.52 -6.85 -2.09
C GLU A 89 16.28 -5.33 -2.14
N GLY A 90 15.66 -4.84 -3.21
CA GLY A 90 15.37 -3.43 -3.43
C GLY A 90 16.56 -2.64 -4.00
N GLU A 91 17.59 -3.33 -4.50
CA GLU A 91 18.68 -2.67 -5.19
C GLU A 91 18.24 -2.03 -6.52
N THR A 92 17.50 -2.79 -7.31
CA THR A 92 16.83 -2.30 -8.52
C THR A 92 15.36 -2.66 -8.53
N TRP A 93 14.57 -1.93 -9.30
CA TRP A 93 13.13 -2.12 -9.44
C TRP A 93 12.74 -2.21 -10.91
N SER A 94 11.77 -3.07 -11.23
CA SER A 94 11.17 -3.14 -12.56
C SER A 94 10.47 -1.84 -12.92
N SER A 95 10.21 -1.61 -14.21
CA SER A 95 9.27 -0.56 -14.63
C SER A 95 7.90 -0.75 -13.95
N PRO A 96 7.19 0.35 -13.63
CA PRO A 96 5.88 0.27 -13.00
C PRO A 96 4.84 -0.32 -13.96
N LYS A 97 3.93 -1.12 -13.42
CA LYS A 97 2.78 -1.69 -14.14
C LYS A 97 1.49 -1.33 -13.42
N GLU A 98 0.43 -0.99 -14.14
CA GLU A 98 -0.88 -0.77 -13.54
C GLU A 98 -1.40 -2.03 -12.84
N LEU A 99 -1.99 -1.85 -11.66
CA LEU A 99 -2.76 -2.84 -10.92
C LEU A 99 -4.18 -2.98 -11.50
N PRO A 100 -4.85 -4.12 -11.25
CA PRO A 100 -6.25 -4.28 -11.64
C PRO A 100 -7.14 -3.38 -10.78
N LEU A 101 -8.38 -3.13 -11.23
CA LEU A 101 -9.34 -2.25 -10.53
C LEU A 101 -9.58 -2.70 -9.08
N GLU A 102 -9.51 -4.01 -8.83
CA GLU A 102 -9.69 -4.65 -7.53
C GLU A 102 -8.62 -4.25 -6.50
N LEU A 103 -7.47 -3.77 -6.97
CA LEU A 103 -6.36 -3.27 -6.16
C LEU A 103 -6.03 -1.79 -6.44
N THR A 104 -6.85 -1.07 -7.23
CA THR A 104 -6.65 0.37 -7.45
C THR A 104 -7.14 1.17 -6.25
N GLY A 105 -6.20 1.88 -5.62
CA GLY A 105 -6.44 2.63 -4.40
C GLY A 105 -5.22 3.31 -3.80
N ASP A 106 -5.36 3.71 -2.54
CA ASP A 106 -4.32 4.44 -1.82
C ASP A 106 -3.79 3.66 -0.62
N ARG A 107 -2.48 3.75 -0.38
CA ARG A 107 -1.79 3.34 0.87
C ARG A 107 -1.97 1.86 1.20
N HIS A 108 -1.69 1.02 0.21
CA HIS A 108 -1.74 -0.44 0.36
C HIS A 108 -0.87 -0.91 1.51
N THR A 109 -1.49 -1.58 2.47
CA THR A 109 -0.78 -2.23 3.57
C THR A 109 -1.12 -3.69 3.57
N ALA A 110 -0.10 -4.53 3.35
CA ALA A 110 -0.25 -5.95 3.13
C ALA A 110 0.31 -6.78 4.29
N LYS A 111 -0.38 -7.86 4.65
CA LYS A 111 0.13 -8.92 5.52
C LYS A 111 -0.28 -10.28 4.98
N TYR A 112 0.57 -11.27 5.17
CA TYR A 112 0.16 -12.66 5.01
C TYR A 112 -0.69 -13.09 6.20
N THR A 113 -1.65 -13.94 5.90
CA THR A 113 -2.44 -14.71 6.87
C THR A 113 -1.73 -16.03 7.19
N GLN A 114 -2.21 -16.75 8.20
CA GLN A 114 -1.57 -18.01 8.63
C GLN A 114 -1.63 -19.11 7.56
N ASP A 115 -2.64 -19.11 6.71
CA ASP A 115 -2.80 -20.03 5.58
C ASP A 115 -2.11 -19.53 4.28
N GLY A 116 -1.38 -18.41 4.36
CA GLY A 116 -0.55 -17.90 3.27
C GLY A 116 -1.26 -16.99 2.28
N LYS A 117 -2.54 -16.66 2.49
CA LYS A 117 -3.23 -15.63 1.69
C LYS A 117 -2.68 -14.24 2.03
N LEU A 118 -2.68 -13.35 1.05
CA LEU A 118 -2.44 -11.93 1.25
C LEU A 118 -3.75 -11.23 1.62
N PHE A 119 -3.70 -10.44 2.69
CA PHE A 119 -4.69 -9.43 3.02
C PHE A 119 -4.07 -8.05 2.80
N ILE A 120 -4.65 -7.26 1.92
CA ILE A 120 -4.18 -5.90 1.58
C ILE A 120 -5.28 -4.91 1.92
N SER A 121 -5.06 -4.08 2.95
CA SER A 121 -5.97 -3.01 3.33
C SER A 121 -5.58 -1.72 2.62
N PHE A 122 -6.56 -0.98 2.10
CA PHE A 122 -6.34 0.27 1.36
C PHE A 122 -7.63 1.09 1.24
N ARG A 123 -7.51 2.31 0.73
CA ARG A 123 -8.67 3.11 0.30
C ARG A 123 -9.01 2.79 -1.13
N ASP A 124 -10.23 2.37 -1.40
CA ASP A 124 -10.66 2.15 -2.77
C ASP A 124 -10.68 3.48 -3.53
N MET A 125 -9.95 3.56 -4.65
CA MET A 125 -10.02 4.71 -5.55
C MET A 125 -10.24 4.29 -7.00
N ALA A 126 -10.65 3.03 -7.23
CA ALA A 126 -10.86 2.54 -8.57
C ALA A 126 -12.03 3.28 -9.23
N LYS A 127 -11.84 3.68 -10.48
CA LYS A 127 -12.83 4.45 -11.23
C LYS A 127 -14.13 3.66 -11.34
N ASN A 128 -15.25 4.29 -10.99
CA ASN A 128 -16.58 3.69 -10.98
C ASN A 128 -16.75 2.51 -10.00
N SER A 129 -15.86 2.36 -9.02
CA SER A 129 -16.06 1.36 -7.98
C SER A 129 -17.31 1.68 -7.16
N PRO A 130 -18.17 0.69 -6.84
CA PRO A 130 -19.31 0.90 -5.94
C PRO A 130 -18.90 1.27 -4.51
N THR A 131 -17.62 1.09 -4.17
CA THR A 131 -17.03 1.42 -2.87
C THR A 131 -15.95 2.49 -2.97
N GLN A 132 -15.94 3.30 -4.04
CA GLN A 132 -14.95 4.36 -4.21
C GLN A 132 -14.94 5.33 -3.00
N GLY A 133 -13.77 5.52 -2.42
CA GLY A 133 -13.54 6.31 -1.21
C GLY A 133 -13.59 5.52 0.09
N ASP A 134 -14.10 4.29 0.08
CA ASP A 134 -14.27 3.47 1.27
C ASP A 134 -12.98 2.81 1.75
N TRP A 135 -13.01 2.39 3.02
CA TRP A 135 -12.03 1.49 3.57
C TRP A 135 -12.35 0.05 3.19
N VAL A 136 -11.43 -0.55 2.45
CA VAL A 136 -11.57 -1.90 1.90
C VAL A 136 -10.35 -2.76 2.22
N ALA A 137 -10.51 -4.07 2.07
CA ALA A 137 -9.41 -4.99 1.91
C ALA A 137 -9.59 -5.86 0.67
N TRP A 138 -8.48 -6.27 0.09
CA TRP A 138 -8.38 -7.27 -0.96
C TRP A 138 -7.74 -8.52 -0.38
N VAL A 139 -8.28 -9.69 -0.74
CA VAL A 139 -7.75 -10.99 -0.36
C VAL A 139 -7.40 -11.77 -1.62
N GLY A 140 -6.18 -12.32 -1.65
CA GLY A 140 -5.70 -13.12 -2.76
C GLY A 140 -4.34 -13.74 -2.45
N SER A 141 -3.52 -13.98 -3.48
CA SER A 141 -2.20 -14.59 -3.36
C SER A 141 -1.09 -13.66 -3.88
N TYR A 142 0.17 -13.98 -3.57
CA TYR A 142 1.30 -13.28 -4.18
C TYR A 142 1.36 -13.50 -5.70
N GLN A 143 0.90 -14.66 -6.19
CA GLN A 143 0.84 -14.96 -7.62
C GLN A 143 -0.13 -14.03 -8.35
N ASP A 144 -1.24 -13.64 -7.71
CA ASP A 144 -2.15 -12.63 -8.27
C ASP A 144 -1.44 -11.28 -8.47
N LEU A 145 -0.52 -10.90 -7.58
CA LEU A 145 0.26 -9.67 -7.77
C LEU A 145 1.18 -9.79 -9.00
N THR A 146 1.84 -10.93 -9.21
CA THR A 146 2.78 -11.11 -10.33
C THR A 146 2.07 -11.25 -11.67
N ASP A 147 0.89 -11.88 -11.68
CA ASP A 147 0.14 -12.21 -12.90
C ASP A 147 -0.93 -11.15 -13.23
N ASN A 148 -1.03 -10.10 -12.43
CA ASN A 148 -2.09 -9.10 -12.53
C ASN A 148 -3.50 -9.73 -12.36
N GLY A 149 -3.60 -10.69 -11.44
CA GLY A 149 -4.82 -11.41 -11.08
C GLY A 149 -5.76 -10.55 -10.22
N LEU A 150 -7.05 -10.89 -10.27
CA LEU A 150 -8.11 -10.14 -9.60
C LEU A 150 -8.18 -10.43 -8.09
N GLY A 151 -7.47 -11.44 -7.61
CA GLY A 151 -7.58 -11.98 -6.26
C GLY A 151 -8.79 -12.90 -6.07
N GLU A 152 -9.05 -13.26 -4.82
CA GLU A 152 -10.13 -14.15 -4.43
C GLU A 152 -11.42 -13.37 -4.17
N TYR A 153 -11.34 -12.30 -3.36
CA TYR A 153 -12.47 -11.42 -3.06
C TYR A 153 -12.01 -10.10 -2.42
N ARG A 154 -12.95 -9.16 -2.30
CA ARG A 154 -12.78 -7.90 -1.57
C ARG A 154 -13.74 -7.82 -0.39
N ILE A 155 -13.30 -7.16 0.67
CA ILE A 155 -14.08 -6.86 1.87
C ILE A 155 -14.28 -5.35 1.92
N ARG A 156 -15.53 -4.88 1.91
CA ARG A 156 -15.85 -3.51 2.30
C ARG A 156 -15.86 -3.44 3.82
N ILE A 157 -14.79 -2.92 4.42
CA ILE A 157 -14.66 -2.90 5.89
C ILE A 157 -15.57 -1.82 6.47
N LYS A 158 -15.55 -0.61 5.90
CA LYS A 158 -16.47 0.45 6.33
C LYS A 158 -16.69 1.50 5.24
N ASN A 159 -17.93 1.98 5.18
CA ASN A 159 -18.31 3.16 4.40
C ASN A 159 -17.59 4.40 4.95
N ASN A 160 -17.05 5.21 4.05
CA ASN A 160 -16.43 6.48 4.38
C ASN A 160 -17.29 7.64 3.85
N TYR A 161 -17.80 8.48 4.74
CA TYR A 161 -18.67 9.61 4.40
C TYR A 161 -17.92 10.81 3.76
N ASN A 162 -16.61 10.72 3.60
CA ASN A 162 -15.80 11.67 2.83
C ASN A 162 -15.02 10.92 1.75
N SER A 163 -15.35 11.10 0.47
CA SER A 163 -14.75 10.34 -0.63
C SER A 163 -13.23 10.47 -0.80
N TRP A 164 -12.56 11.41 -0.12
CA TRP A 164 -11.14 11.70 -0.30
C TRP A 164 -10.29 11.70 0.97
N ASP A 165 -10.88 11.77 2.16
CA ASP A 165 -10.13 11.94 3.42
C ASP A 165 -10.36 10.77 4.38
N SER A 166 -9.53 9.73 4.26
CA SER A 166 -9.53 8.57 5.15
C SER A 166 -8.37 7.63 4.82
N THR A 167 -8.30 6.56 5.59
CA THR A 167 -7.70 5.28 5.17
C THR A 167 -6.20 5.38 4.95
N TYR A 168 -5.47 5.42 6.07
CA TYR A 168 -4.05 5.09 6.19
C TYR A 168 -3.95 3.85 7.09
N PRO A 169 -4.20 2.65 6.53
CA PRO A 169 -4.35 1.47 7.34
C PRO A 169 -2.99 1.00 7.89
N GLY A 170 -2.96 0.68 9.18
CA GLY A 170 -2.01 -0.28 9.73
C GLY A 170 -2.68 -1.65 9.81
N VAL A 171 -1.99 -2.71 9.40
CA VAL A 171 -2.52 -4.09 9.43
C VAL A 171 -1.56 -4.93 10.26
N GLU A 172 -2.07 -5.71 11.20
CA GLU A 172 -1.30 -6.70 11.95
C GLU A 172 -2.02 -8.04 12.01
N LEU A 173 -1.26 -9.13 11.93
CA LEU A 173 -1.77 -10.49 12.12
C LEU A 173 -1.47 -10.92 13.56
N LEU A 174 -2.51 -11.31 14.30
CA LEU A 174 -2.36 -11.82 15.66
C LEU A 174 -1.91 -13.30 15.64
N PRO A 175 -1.25 -13.79 16.71
CA PRO A 175 -0.86 -15.20 16.82
C PRO A 175 -2.03 -16.19 16.74
N THR A 176 -3.24 -15.74 17.06
CA THR A 176 -4.49 -16.50 17.00
C THR A 176 -5.10 -16.56 15.58
N GLY A 177 -4.55 -15.79 14.63
CA GLY A 177 -4.93 -15.81 13.21
C GLY A 177 -5.85 -14.66 12.79
N GLU A 178 -6.39 -13.89 13.73
CA GLU A 178 -7.16 -12.68 13.42
C GLU A 178 -6.27 -11.57 12.89
N ILE A 179 -6.86 -10.75 12.01
CA ILE A 179 -6.25 -9.57 11.42
C ILE A 179 -6.82 -8.36 12.15
N VAL A 180 -5.95 -7.56 12.75
CA VAL A 180 -6.31 -6.24 13.29
C VAL A 180 -5.89 -5.19 12.27
N THR A 181 -6.86 -4.45 11.74
CA THR A 181 -6.60 -3.34 10.82
C THR A 181 -7.15 -2.05 11.39
N THR A 182 -6.33 -1.00 11.41
CA THR A 182 -6.59 0.26 12.11
C THR A 182 -6.37 1.43 11.19
N THR A 183 -7.30 2.39 11.16
CA THR A 183 -7.17 3.59 10.33
C THR A 183 -8.03 4.75 10.83
N TYR A 184 -7.73 5.98 10.40
CA TYR A 184 -8.63 7.13 10.51
C TYR A 184 -9.59 7.24 9.32
N GLY A 185 -10.71 7.94 9.48
CA GLY A 185 -11.62 8.34 8.41
C GLY A 185 -12.92 8.96 8.92
N HIS A 186 -13.83 9.30 8.00
CA HIS A 186 -15.17 9.84 8.32
C HIS A 186 -16.19 8.71 8.35
N TRP A 187 -16.41 8.17 9.54
CA TRP A 187 -17.08 6.90 9.76
C TRP A 187 -18.58 6.98 10.02
N ASP A 188 -19.03 8.16 10.44
CA ASP A 188 -20.42 8.52 10.67
C ASP A 188 -20.70 9.85 9.95
N GLU A 189 -21.92 10.00 9.44
CA GLU A 189 -22.31 11.15 8.63
C GLU A 189 -22.29 12.45 9.45
N GLY A 190 -21.67 13.50 8.91
CA GLY A 190 -21.58 14.81 9.56
C GLY A 190 -20.53 14.92 10.68
N GLU A 191 -19.90 13.81 11.06
CA GLU A 191 -18.91 13.79 12.15
C GLU A 191 -17.47 14.07 11.68
N LYS A 192 -16.65 14.54 12.63
CA LYS A 192 -15.20 14.71 12.44
C LYS A 192 -14.52 13.34 12.25
N PRO A 193 -13.38 13.28 11.54
CA PRO A 193 -12.70 12.01 11.34
C PRO A 193 -12.12 11.47 12.65
N TYR A 194 -12.17 10.16 12.83
CA TYR A 194 -11.62 9.49 14.01
C TYR A 194 -10.98 8.15 13.64
N ILE A 195 -10.17 7.61 14.54
CA ILE A 195 -9.47 6.33 14.35
C ILE A 195 -10.34 5.19 14.87
N ILE A 196 -10.43 4.12 14.09
CA ILE A 196 -11.04 2.86 14.51
C ILE A 196 -10.11 1.69 14.19
N SER A 197 -10.32 0.59 14.92
CA SER A 197 -9.73 -0.71 14.62
C SER A 197 -10.84 -1.72 14.39
N VAL A 198 -10.65 -2.60 13.41
CA VAL A 198 -11.50 -3.77 13.18
C VAL A 198 -10.64 -5.01 13.30
N CYS A 199 -11.15 -6.00 14.02
CA CYS A 199 -10.55 -7.32 14.15
C CYS A 199 -11.36 -8.31 13.30
N LEU A 200 -10.72 -9.01 12.37
CA LEU A 200 -11.36 -9.89 11.40
C LEU A 200 -10.74 -11.28 11.44
N ASN A 201 -11.56 -12.32 11.30
CA ASN A 201 -11.10 -13.67 11.00
C ASN A 201 -11.61 -14.07 9.62
N LEU A 202 -10.70 -14.31 8.66
CA LEU A 202 -11.11 -14.63 7.29
C LEU A 202 -11.88 -15.96 7.19
N ASN A 203 -11.67 -16.89 8.14
CA ASN A 203 -12.40 -18.17 8.17
C ASN A 203 -13.89 -18.01 8.53
N GLU A 204 -14.26 -16.88 9.14
CA GLU A 204 -15.64 -16.57 9.51
C GLU A 204 -16.37 -15.78 8.41
N LEU A 205 -15.62 -15.26 7.43
CA LEU A 205 -16.18 -14.57 6.29
C LEU A 205 -16.59 -15.58 5.22
N LYS A 206 -17.86 -15.52 4.83
CA LYS A 206 -18.38 -16.27 3.68
C LYS A 206 -18.51 -15.29 2.51
N PRO A 207 -17.66 -15.39 1.47
CA PRO A 207 -17.85 -14.61 0.26
C PRO A 207 -19.27 -14.84 -0.27
N LYS A 208 -19.96 -13.77 -0.64
CA LYS A 208 -21.29 -13.83 -1.25
C LYS A 208 -21.18 -13.78 -2.76
#